data_AF-A0A536MBC1-F1
#
_entry.id   AF-A0A536MBC1-F1
#
_cell.length_a   1.000
_cell.length_b   1.000
_cell.length_c   1.000
_cell.angle_alpha   90.00
_cell.angle_beta   90.00
_cell.angle_gamma   90.00
#
_symmetry.space_group_name_H-M   'P 1'
#
loop_
_entity.id
_entity.type
_entity.pdbx_description
1 polymer ?
#
loop_
_entity_poly.entity_id
_entity_poly.type
_entity_poly.pdbx_seq_one_letter_code
_entity_poly.pdbx_strand_id
1 'polypeptide(L)' 'MHLEPVIFALLLIFAVVGYFVWDRRYRGGDSGNFKPTGEVFKDPTSGKMTRVYEDPATGRRQYRDEP' A
#
# COMPACT_ATOMS: atom_id res chain seq x y z
N MET A 1 26.37 -5.28 -35.04
CA MET A 1 25.81 -4.99 -33.70
C MET A 1 25.14 -6.25 -33.20
N HIS A 2 25.51 -6.76 -32.03
CA HIS A 2 24.84 -7.91 -31.43
C HIS A 2 23.50 -7.44 -30.85
N LEU A 3 22.38 -7.78 -31.51
CA LEU A 3 21.03 -7.39 -31.09
C LEU A 3 20.56 -8.13 -29.83
N GLU A 4 21.04 -9.35 -29.64
CA GLU A 4 20.68 -10.22 -28.50
C GLU A 4 20.95 -9.58 -27.12
N PRO A 5 22.17 -9.05 -26.82
CA PRO A 5 22.41 -8.40 -25.53
C PRO A 5 21.62 -7.10 -25.36
N VAL A 6 21.32 -6.39 -26.46
CA VAL A 6 20.52 -5.15 -26.42
C VAL A 6 19.08 -5.46 -26.05
N ILE A 7 18.49 -6.49 -26.66
CA ILE A 7 17.13 -6.95 -26.34
C ILE A 7 17.07 -7.42 -24.88
N PHE A 8 18.06 -8.20 -24.43
CA PHE A 8 18.11 -8.66 -23.05
C PHE A 8 18.19 -7.51 -22.04
N ALA A 9 19.03 -6.50 -22.31
CA ALA A 9 19.14 -5.32 -21.48
C ALA A 9 17.82 -4.53 -21.40
N LEU A 10 17.12 -4.37 -22.53
CA LEU A 10 15.81 -3.69 -22.56
C LEU A 10 14.74 -4.45 -21.76
N LEU A 11 14.70 -5.78 -21.89
CA LEU A 11 13.78 -6.60 -21.11
C LEU A 11 14.07 -6.52 -19.61
N LEU A 12 15.35 -6.52 -19.22
CA LEU A 12 15.75 -6.41 -17.84
C LEU A 12 15.37 -5.04 -17.25
N ILE A 13 15.62 -3.95 -17.99
CA ILE A 13 15.19 -2.60 -17.58
C ILE A 13 13.66 -2.54 -17.44
N PHE A 14 12.92 -3.07 -18.41
CA PHE A 14 11.46 -3.09 -18.37
C PHE A 14 10.94 -3.87 -17.17
N ALA A 15 11.52 -5.04 -16.88
CA ALA A 15 11.16 -5.87 -15.72
C ALA A 15 11.45 -5.15 -14.40
N VAL A 16 12.62 -4.50 -14.27
CA VAL A 16 12.99 -3.76 -13.07
C VAL A 16 12.07 -2.56 -12.87
N VAL A 17 11.84 -1.74 -13.90
CA VAL A 17 10.93 -0.58 -13.82
C VAL A 17 9.51 -1.04 -13.49
N GLY A 18 9.01 -2.07 -14.17
CA GLY A 18 7.70 -2.65 -13.90
C GLY A 18 7.56 -3.17 -12.46
N TYR A 19 8.60 -3.84 -11.95
CA TYR A 19 8.66 -4.28 -10.55
C TYR A 19 8.60 -3.09 -9.59
N PHE A 20 9.41 -2.05 -9.78
CA PHE A 20 9.39 -0.87 -8.90
C PHE A 20 8.06 -0.12 -8.95
N VAL A 21 7.42 -0.04 -10.12
CA VAL A 21 6.08 0.56 -10.26
C VAL A 21 5.03 -0.28 -9.52
N TRP A 22 5.06 -1.60 -9.68
CA TRP A 22 4.16 -2.52 -8.99
C TRP A 22 4.39 -2.50 -7.48
N ASP A 23 5.64 -2.56 -7.04
CA ASP A 23 6.04 -2.52 -5.63
C ASP A 23 5.59 -1.20 -5.00
N ARG A 24 5.84 -0.05 -5.65
CA ARG A 24 5.32 1.24 -5.19
C ARG A 24 3.78 1.28 -5.15
N ARG A 25 3.10 0.67 -6.12
CA ARG A 25 1.63 0.71 -6.24
C ARG A 25 0.92 -0.18 -5.20
N TYR A 26 1.52 -1.30 -4.82
CA TYR A 26 0.87 -2.32 -4.00
C TYR A 26 1.55 -2.58 -2.65
N ARG A 27 2.86 -2.36 -2.55
CA ARG A 27 3.66 -2.54 -1.32
C ARG A 27 4.15 -1.23 -0.69
N GLY A 28 3.96 -0.10 -1.37
CA GLY A 28 4.35 1.24 -0.92
C GLY A 28 3.59 1.75 0.30
N GLY A 29 3.88 1.18 1.47
CA GLY A 29 3.87 1.86 2.76
C GLY A 29 2.58 1.79 3.56
N ASP A 30 2.68 1.29 4.80
CA ASP A 30 1.79 1.65 5.92
C ASP A 30 1.89 3.15 6.31
N SER A 31 2.53 3.96 5.48
CA SER A 31 2.71 5.41 5.58
C SER A 31 1.77 6.19 4.66
N GLY A 32 0.58 5.65 4.39
CA GLY A 32 -0.50 6.40 3.75
C GLY A 32 -0.97 7.56 4.63
N ASN A 33 -1.53 8.61 4.03
CA ASN A 33 -2.20 9.68 4.78
C ASN A 33 -3.57 9.18 5.24
N PHE A 34 -3.55 8.24 6.18
CA PHE A 34 -4.73 7.60 6.76
C PHE A 34 -5.60 8.64 7.45
N LYS A 35 -6.80 8.85 6.90
CA LYS A 35 -7.79 9.78 7.47
C LYS A 35 -8.79 9.01 8.32
N PRO A 36 -9.18 9.54 9.50
CA PRO A 36 -10.20 8.91 10.32
C PRO A 36 -11.52 8.87 9.55
N THR A 37 -12.19 7.72 9.56
CA THR A 37 -13.57 7.59 9.08
C THR A 37 -14.54 7.71 10.25
N GLY A 38 -15.84 7.77 9.95
CA GLY A 38 -16.90 7.70 10.96
C GLY A 38 -17.13 6.30 11.53
N GLU A 39 -16.42 5.28 11.04
CA GLU A 39 -16.56 3.90 11.50
C GLU A 39 -15.77 3.71 12.81
N VAL A 40 -16.50 3.48 13.90
CA VAL A 40 -15.94 3.18 15.23
C VAL A 40 -16.53 1.86 15.72
N PHE A 41 -15.67 0.97 16.16
CA PHE A 41 -16.03 -0.35 16.70
C PHE A 41 -15.75 -0.37 18.19
N LYS A 42 -16.72 -0.85 18.96
CA LYS A 42 -16.55 -1.11 20.40
C LYS A 42 -16.37 -2.61 20.61
N ASP A 43 -15.25 -3.01 21.18
CA ASP A 43 -15.04 -4.39 21.60
C ASP A 43 -15.97 -4.69 22.79
N PRO A 44 -16.89 -5.67 22.70
CA PRO A 44 -17.79 -6.03 23.79
C PRO A 44 -17.07 -6.69 24.97
N THR A 45 -15.86 -7.22 24.75
CA THR A 45 -15.09 -7.98 25.75
C THR A 45 -14.18 -7.06 26.57
N SER A 46 -13.53 -6.10 25.92
CA SER A 46 -12.57 -5.18 26.56
C SER A 46 -13.10 -3.76 26.74
N GLY A 47 -14.21 -3.41 26.09
CA GLY A 47 -14.74 -2.05 26.07
C GLY A 47 -13.92 -1.07 25.23
N LYS A 48 -12.83 -1.51 24.61
CA LYS A 48 -11.95 -0.66 23.78
C LYS A 48 -12.67 -0.17 22.54
N MET A 49 -12.40 1.07 22.16
CA MET A 49 -12.88 1.68 20.93
C MET A 49 -11.78 1.62 19.88
N THR A 50 -12.12 1.21 18.67
CA THR A 50 -11.21 1.18 17.53
C THR A 50 -11.83 1.98 16.40
N ARG A 51 -11.14 3.00 15.92
CA ARG A 51 -11.55 3.78 14.76
C ARG A 51 -10.87 3.26 13.50
N VAL A 52 -11.64 3.16 12.42
CA VAL A 52 -11.10 2.85 11.10
C VAL A 52 -10.53 4.13 10.49
N TYR A 53 -9.34 4.00 9.92
CA TYR A 53 -8.72 5.02 9.10
C TYR A 53 -8.58 4.48 7.69
N GLU A 54 -8.84 5.32 6.70
CA GLU A 54 -8.73 4.97 5.28
C GLU A 54 -7.74 5.89 4.58
N ASP A 55 -6.90 5.32 3.72
CA ASP A 55 -6.04 6.08 2.81
C ASP A 55 -6.78 6.33 1.48
N PRO A 56 -7.18 7.58 1.16
CA PRO A 56 -7.95 7.89 -0.05
C PRO A 56 -7.16 7.66 -1.35
N ALA A 57 -5.84 7.56 -1.30
CA ALA A 57 -5.03 7.32 -2.49
C ALA A 57 -5.01 5.83 -2.89
N THR A 58 -5.21 4.92 -1.93
CA THR A 58 -5.02 3.49 -2.13
C THR A 58 -6.23 2.64 -1.76
N GLY A 59 -7.17 3.17 -0.97
CA GLY A 59 -8.30 2.44 -0.39
C GLY A 59 -7.92 1.50 0.75
N ARG A 60 -6.66 1.56 1.25
CA ARG A 60 -6.21 0.72 2.37
C ARG A 60 -6.86 1.19 3.67
N ARG A 61 -7.18 0.22 4.54
CA ARG A 61 -7.82 0.46 5.84
C ARG A 61 -6.88 0.08 6.99
N GLN A 62 -6.83 0.92 8.01
CA GLN A 62 -6.07 0.69 9.23
C GLN A 62 -6.97 0.88 10.45
N TYR A 63 -6.90 -0.05 11.39
CA TYR A 63 -7.64 -0.01 12.64
C TYR A 63 -6.71 0.55 13.72
N ARG A 64 -7.10 1.65 14.35
CA ARG A 64 -6.33 2.27 15.44
C ARG A 64 -7.20 2.40 16.68
N ASP A 65 -6.61 2.12 17.83
CA ASP A 65 -7.26 2.32 19.11
C ASP A 65 -7.56 3.81 19.31
N GLU A 66 -8.76 4.10 19.82
CA GLU A 66 -9.17 5.45 20.21
C GLU A 66 -8.84 5.66 21.70
N PRO A 67 -8.16 6.77 22.06
CA PRO A 67 -7.80 7.08 23.45
C PRO A 67 -8.99 7.39 24.34
#